data_AF-A0A945ZFG9-F1
#
_entry.id   AF-A0A945ZFG9-F1
#
_cell.length_a   1.000
_cell.length_b   1.000
_cell.length_c   1.000
_cell.angle_alpha   90.00
_cell.angle_beta   90.00
_cell.angle_gamma   90.00
#
_symmetry.space_group_name_H-M   'P 1'
#
loop_
_entity.id
_entity.type
_entity.pdbx_description
1 polymer ?
#
loop_
_entity_poly.entity_id
_entity_poly.type
_entity_poly.pdbx_seq_one_letter_code
_entity_poly.pdbx_strand_id
1 'polypeptide(L)'
;LDPRTGEPTRIQNAPSLGFVPRTFSIDPSGRLLIAANQNRMDVRDGAGFDTVPASLVLYRIGDDGRLELAHRHPVDSGADTQFWSGFLPW
;
A
#
# COMPACT_ATOMS: atom_id res chain seq x y z
N LEU A 1 -9.47 -14.22 14.01
CA LEU A 1 -10.52 -14.99 13.34
C LEU A 1 -11.52 -15.41 14.41
N ASP A 2 -12.81 -15.47 14.08
CA ASP A 2 -13.77 -16.16 14.93
C ASP A 2 -13.36 -17.64 15.03
N PRO A 3 -13.15 -18.19 16.24
CA PRO A 3 -12.62 -19.55 16.41
C PRO A 3 -13.60 -20.65 16.01
N ARG A 4 -14.90 -20.34 15.87
CA ARG A 4 -15.95 -21.30 15.50
C ARG A 4 -16.25 -21.27 14.00
N THR A 5 -16.24 -20.09 13.38
CA THR A 5 -16.58 -19.92 11.95
C THR A 5 -15.37 -19.74 11.05
N GLY A 6 -14.22 -19.35 11.60
CA GLY A 6 -13.03 -18.97 10.82
C GLY A 6 -13.12 -17.58 10.19
N GLU A 7 -14.20 -16.83 10.43
CA GLU A 7 -14.40 -15.53 9.79
C GLU A 7 -13.38 -14.49 10.30
N PRO A 8 -12.83 -13.64 9.42
CA PRO A 8 -11.95 -12.56 9.84
C PRO A 8 -12.73 -11.46 10.56
N THR A 9 -12.18 -11.01 11.69
CA THR A 9 -12.65 -9.80 12.37
C THR A 9 -11.76 -8.65 11.95
N ARG A 10 -12.36 -7.51 11.60
CA ARG A 10 -11.60 -6.30 11.25
C ARG A 10 -10.83 -5.80 12.48
N ILE A 11 -9.51 -5.70 12.36
CA ILE A 11 -8.63 -5.17 13.44
C ILE A 11 -8.16 -3.73 13.20
N GLN A 12 -8.17 -3.25 11.94
CA GLN A 12 -7.83 -1.88 11.57
C GLN A 12 -8.25 -1.53 10.13
N ASN A 13 -8.15 -0.25 9.78
CA ASN A 13 -8.00 0.24 8.40
C ASN A 13 -6.64 0.96 8.32
N ALA A 14 -5.89 0.77 7.23
CA ALA A 14 -4.63 1.47 6.98
C ALA A 14 -4.72 2.28 5.68
N PRO A 15 -4.17 3.50 5.63
CA PRO A 15 -4.23 4.32 4.43
C PRO A 15 -3.32 3.76 3.32
N SER A 16 -3.73 3.81 2.06
CA SER A 16 -2.83 3.45 0.95
C SER A 16 -1.86 4.58 0.60
N LEU A 17 -2.11 5.82 1.06
CA LEU A 17 -1.31 7.02 0.82
C LEU A 17 -1.03 7.33 -0.66
N GLY A 18 -1.94 6.89 -1.53
CA GLY A 18 -1.91 7.16 -2.97
C GLY A 18 -3.21 6.73 -3.63
N PHE A 19 -3.19 6.67 -4.96
CA PHE A 19 -4.39 6.44 -5.76
C PHE A 19 -4.37 5.08 -6.42
N VAL A 20 -5.57 4.45 -6.49
CA VAL A 20 -5.78 3.14 -7.12
C VAL A 20 -4.80 2.10 -6.57
N PRO A 21 -4.88 1.78 -5.25
CA PRO A 21 -4.08 0.68 -4.69
C PRO A 21 -4.46 -0.61 -5.42
N ARG A 22 -3.50 -1.21 -6.13
CA ARG A 22 -3.76 -2.34 -7.04
C ARG A 22 -3.26 -3.65 -6.48
N THR A 23 -1.99 -3.68 -6.09
CA THR A 23 -1.36 -4.88 -5.53
C THR A 23 -0.87 -4.62 -4.12
N PHE A 24 -0.81 -5.68 -3.32
CA PHE A 24 -0.03 -5.69 -2.10
C PHE A 24 0.65 -7.05 -1.96
N SER A 25 1.72 -7.11 -1.19
CA SER A 25 2.44 -8.34 -0.87
C SER A 25 2.97 -8.28 0.56
N ILE A 26 2.94 -9.43 1.23
CA ILE A 26 3.53 -9.61 2.55
C ILE A 26 4.82 -10.40 2.35
N ASP A 27 5.89 -10.00 3.02
CA ASP A 27 7.15 -10.75 2.95
C ASP A 27 7.01 -12.11 3.67
N PRO A 28 7.82 -13.13 3.34
CA PRO A 28 7.67 -14.47 3.93
C PRO A 28 7.77 -14.54 5.45
N SER A 29 8.44 -13.58 6.11
CA SER A 29 8.50 -13.52 7.59
C SER A 29 7.20 -13.01 8.22
N GLY A 30 6.29 -12.43 7.43
CA GLY A 30 5.06 -11.83 7.90
C GLY A 30 5.28 -10.53 8.68
N ARG A 31 6.42 -9.84 8.48
CA ARG A 31 6.80 -8.64 9.24
C ARG A 31 6.70 -7.35 8.43
N LEU A 32 6.62 -7.45 7.11
CA LEU A 32 6.52 -6.34 6.19
C LEU A 32 5.39 -6.57 5.19
N LEU A 33 4.64 -5.50 4.92
CA LEU A 33 3.68 -5.43 3.82
C LEU A 33 4.06 -4.27 2.91
N ILE A 34 4.07 -4.50 1.60
CA ILE A 34 4.16 -3.45 0.59
C ILE A 34 2.83 -3.33 -0.13
N ALA A 35 2.26 -2.14 -0.21
CA ALA A 35 1.12 -1.79 -1.05
C ALA A 35 1.55 -0.90 -2.22
N ALA A 36 1.06 -1.18 -3.42
CA ALA A 36 1.38 -0.45 -4.64
C ALA A 36 0.20 0.41 -5.10
N ASN A 37 0.40 1.72 -5.12
CA ASN A 37 -0.51 2.68 -5.73
C ASN A 37 -0.16 2.83 -7.20
N GLN A 38 -1.09 2.44 -8.06
CA GLN A 38 -0.84 2.26 -9.48
C GLN A 38 -0.59 3.57 -10.21
N ASN A 39 -1.34 4.61 -9.85
CA ASN A 39 -1.47 5.80 -10.68
C ASN A 39 -0.86 7.02 -9.99
N ARG A 40 -0.24 7.88 -10.81
CA ARG A 40 -0.10 9.29 -10.48
C ARG A 40 -1.43 10.01 -10.68
N MET A 41 -1.71 11.01 -9.86
CA MET A 41 -2.90 11.85 -9.95
C MET A 41 -2.56 13.30 -9.64
N ASP A 42 -3.07 14.22 -10.44
CA ASP A 42 -3.05 15.64 -10.12
C ASP A 42 -4.24 15.95 -9.22
N VAL A 43 -3.95 16.38 -7.99
CA VAL A 43 -4.93 16.72 -6.97
C VAL A 43 -5.02 18.23 -6.89
N ARG A 44 -6.24 18.77 -6.92
CA ARG A 44 -6.44 20.22 -6.78
C ARG A 44 -5.95 20.68 -5.41
N ASP A 45 -5.07 21.67 -5.40
CA ASP A 45 -4.66 22.41 -4.21
C ASP A 45 -4.88 23.90 -4.42
N GLY A 46 -5.89 24.45 -3.74
CA GLY A 46 -6.37 25.82 -3.96
C GLY A 46 -6.65 26.14 -5.43
N ALA A 47 -5.92 27.12 -5.97
CA ALA A 47 -6.02 27.53 -7.37
C ALA A 47 -5.22 26.63 -8.34
N GLY A 48 -4.32 25.78 -7.83
CA GLY A 48 -3.42 24.94 -8.61
C GLY A 48 -3.69 23.43 -8.46
N PHE A 49 -2.68 22.64 -8.83
CA PHE A 49 -2.66 21.19 -8.70
C PHE A 49 -1.31 20.72 -8.17
N ASP A 50 -1.36 19.75 -7.26
CA ASP A 50 -0.21 18.98 -6.79
C ASP A 50 -0.25 17.58 -7.39
N THR A 51 0.85 17.16 -8.01
CA THR A 51 0.97 15.79 -8.52
C THR A 51 1.33 14.84 -7.39
N VAL A 52 0.43 13.90 -7.10
CA VAL A 52 0.71 12.75 -6.25
C VAL A 52 1.21 11.61 -7.14
N PRO A 53 2.45 11.11 -6.96
CA PRO A 53 2.99 10.06 -7.83
C PRO A 53 2.37 8.69 -7.52
N ALA A 54 2.51 7.76 -8.47
CA ALA A 54 2.48 6.32 -8.16
C ALA A 54 3.47 6.03 -7.03
N SER A 55 3.23 4.99 -6.23
CA SER A 55 4.10 4.74 -5.06
C SER A 55 4.03 3.33 -4.52
N LEU A 56 5.10 2.93 -3.86
CA LEU A 56 5.15 1.78 -2.95
C LEU A 56 5.06 2.28 -1.52
N VAL A 57 4.14 1.72 -0.74
CA VAL A 57 3.97 2.04 0.68
C VAL A 57 4.30 0.82 1.50
N LEU A 58 5.32 0.96 2.34
CA LEU A 58 5.84 -0.09 3.21
C LEU A 58 5.27 0.07 4.61
N TYR A 59 4.76 -1.04 5.12
CA TYR A 59 4.24 -1.19 6.46
C TYR A 59 5.03 -2.24 7.23
N ARG A 60 5.31 -1.99 8.51
CA ARG A 60 5.67 -3.04 9.47
C ARG A 60 4.40 -3.69 9.99
N ILE A 61 4.43 -5.01 10.16
CA ILE A 61 3.34 -5.79 10.75
C ILE A 61 3.73 -6.12 12.20
N GLY A 62 2.96 -5.59 13.15
CA GLY A 62 3.12 -5.88 14.57
C GLY A 62 2.69 -7.31 14.92
N ASP A 63 3.05 -7.76 16.12
CA ASP A 63 2.63 -9.08 16.65
C ASP A 63 1.10 -9.18 16.81
N ASP A 64 0.40 -8.06 16.90
CA ASP A 64 -1.06 -7.99 16.91
C ASP A 64 -1.70 -7.94 15.51
N GLY A 65 -0.89 -8.07 14.45
CA GLY A 65 -1.30 -8.01 13.05
C GLY A 65 -1.59 -6.60 12.54
N ARG A 66 -1.36 -5.55 13.34
CA ARG A 66 -1.58 -4.17 12.92
C ARG A 66 -0.43 -3.66 12.07
N LEU A 67 -0.75 -2.72 11.17
CA LEU A 67 0.21 -2.12 10.25
C LEU A 67 0.67 -0.77 10.77
N GLU A 68 1.99 -0.59 10.88
CA GLU A 68 2.65 0.67 11.19
C GLU A 68 3.35 1.18 9.93
N LEU A 69 3.07 2.43 9.53
CA LEU A 69 3.70 3.03 8.35
C LEU A 69 5.21 3.13 8.56
N ALA A 70 5.98 2.48 7.69
CA ALA A 70 7.44 2.52 7.74
C ALA A 70 8.01 3.49 6.71
N HIS A 71 7.49 3.46 5.47
CA HIS A 71 8.01 4.29 4.38
C HIS A 71 7.00 4.42 3.25
N ARG A 72 7.10 5.52 2.49
CA ARG A 72 6.46 5.68 1.19
C ARG A 72 7.52 6.04 0.17
N HIS A 73 7.68 5.20 -0.84
CA HIS A 73 8.59 5.41 -1.95
C HIS A 73 7.80 5.87 -3.18
N PRO A 74 8.00 7.09 -3.68
CA PRO A 74 7.41 7.50 -4.95
C PRO A 74 8.03 6.70 -6.09
N VAL A 75 7.21 6.35 -7.08
CA VAL A 75 7.65 5.70 -8.31
C VAL A 75 7.38 6.65 -9.46
N ASP A 76 8.44 7.00 -10.18
CA ASP A 76 8.30 7.73 -11.43
C ASP A 76 7.80 6.78 -12.52
N SER A 77 6.51 6.84 -12.80
CA SER A 77 5.88 6.08 -13.88
C SER A 77 5.75 6.89 -15.17
N GLY A 78 6.27 8.12 -15.24
CA GLY A 78 6.04 9.02 -16.36
C GLY A 78 4.54 9.22 -16.61
N ALA A 79 4.08 9.01 -17.85
CA ALA A 79 2.66 9.01 -18.20
C ALA A 79 1.97 7.63 -18.03
N ASP A 80 2.75 6.60 -17.73
CA ASP A 80 2.28 5.22 -17.60
C ASP A 80 1.84 4.90 -16.17
N THR A 81 1.46 3.64 -15.96
CA THR A 81 0.97 3.12 -14.68
C THR A 81 1.88 2.05 -14.11
N GLN A 82 2.05 2.03 -12.79
CA GLN A 82 2.71 0.95 -12.07
C GLN A 82 1.74 -0.24 -11.95
N PHE A 83 1.56 -0.97 -13.05
CA PHE A 83 0.52 -2.01 -13.16
C PHE A 83 0.70 -3.19 -12.19
N TRP A 84 1.94 -3.56 -11.86
CA TRP A 84 2.20 -4.64 -10.93
C TRP A 84 3.44 -4.39 -10.09
N SER A 85 3.37 -4.79 -8.82
CA SER A 85 4.52 -4.84 -7.92
C SER A 85 4.28 -5.90 -6.85
N GLY A 86 5.36 -6.56 -6.42
CA GLY A 86 5.34 -7.56 -5.36
C GLY A 86 6.75 -7.98 -4.99
N PHE A 87 6.86 -8.80 -3.95
CA PHE A 87 8.13 -9.44 -3.62
C PHE A 87 8.50 -10.47 -4.69
N LEU A 88 9.77 -10.50 -5.06
CA LEU A 88 10.29 -11.59 -5.88
C LEU A 88 10.43 -12.84 -5.00
N PRO A 89 9.98 -14.01 -5.47
CA PRO A 89 10.34 -15.26 -4.83
C PRO A 89 11.85 -15.45 -4.97
N TRP A 90 12.51 -15.80 -3.88
CA TRP A 90 13.88 -16.28 -3.86
C TRP A 90 13.91 -17.80 -4.03
#